data_AF-A0A7G5BZJ8-F1
#
_entry.id   AF-A0A7G5BZJ8-F1
#
_cell.length_a   1.000
_cell.length_b   1.000
_cell.length_c   1.000
_cell.angle_alpha   90.00
_cell.angle_beta   90.00
_cell.angle_gamma   90.00
#
_symmetry.space_group_name_H-M   'P 1'
#
loop_
_entity.id
_entity.type
_entity.pdbx_description
1 polymer ?
#
loop_
_entity_poly.entity_id
_entity_poly.type
_entity_poly.pdbx_seq_one_letter_code
_entity_poly.pdbx_strand_id
1 'polypeptide(L)'
;MSDIKVIVDAKGNLENNLKGMKIREAYQIHGTEVLELIEKQQMYNSTQKQEIKALLSQANLTDSEIKKIVFGPEITTEGMKTKPLGKLMRDLHKELKIYNIDV
;
A
#
# COMPACT_ATOMS: atom_id res chain seq x y z
N MET A 1 13.31 -11.61 11.58
CA MET A 1 12.28 -10.85 10.84
C MET A 1 10.94 -11.27 11.41
N SER A 2 10.07 -10.31 11.73
CA SER A 2 8.72 -10.65 12.17
C SER A 2 7.91 -11.16 10.97
N ASP A 3 7.29 -12.32 11.08
CA ASP A 3 6.42 -12.84 10.03
C ASP A 3 5.16 -11.95 9.94
N ILE A 4 5.08 -11.14 8.88
CA ILE A 4 3.86 -10.40 8.57
C ILE A 4 2.82 -11.36 8.03
N LYS A 5 1.60 -11.24 8.57
CA LYS A 5 0.44 -11.99 8.10
C LYS A 5 -0.59 -11.05 7.49
N VAL A 6 -0.91 -11.28 6.23
CA VAL A 6 -2.01 -10.56 5.56
C VAL A 6 -3.33 -11.24 5.93
N ILE A 7 -4.24 -10.49 6.55
CA ILE A 7 -5.58 -10.98 6.89
C ILE A 7 -6.56 -10.49 5.82
N VAL A 8 -7.30 -11.42 5.22
CA VAL A 8 -8.32 -11.12 4.20
C VAL A 8 -9.66 -11.64 4.70
N ASP A 9 -10.60 -10.73 4.90
CA ASP A 9 -11.97 -11.03 5.31
C ASP A 9 -12.92 -10.98 4.11
N ALA A 10 -13.80 -11.98 4.01
CA ALA A 10 -14.87 -12.03 3.03
C ALA A 10 -16.09 -12.78 3.58
N LYS A 11 -17.24 -12.62 2.92
CA LYS A 11 -18.50 -13.28 3.27
C LYS A 11 -19.18 -13.80 2.00
N GLY A 12 -20.04 -14.82 2.17
CA GLY A 12 -20.85 -15.38 1.09
C GLY A 12 -20.02 -15.91 -0.08
N ASN A 13 -20.45 -15.63 -1.31
CA ASN A 13 -19.80 -16.13 -2.52
C ASN A 13 -18.33 -15.71 -2.67
N LEU A 14 -17.95 -14.56 -2.10
CA LEU A 14 -16.56 -14.10 -2.15
C LEU A 14 -15.65 -15.01 -1.32
N GLU A 15 -16.12 -15.55 -0.20
CA GLU A 15 -15.35 -16.50 0.62
C GLU A 15 -15.04 -17.78 -0.14
N ASN A 16 -16.03 -18.30 -0.87
CA ASN A 16 -15.86 -19.47 -1.75
C ASN A 16 -14.81 -19.20 -2.83
N ASN A 17 -14.81 -18.00 -3.43
CA ASN A 17 -13.82 -17.61 -4.43
C ASN A 17 -12.43 -17.48 -3.83
N LEU A 18 -12.28 -16.84 -2.67
CA LEU A 18 -10.99 -16.71 -1.98
C LEU A 18 -10.38 -18.08 -1.70
N LYS A 19 -11.20 -19.03 -1.22
CA LYS A 19 -10.79 -20.41 -0.96
C LYS A 19 -10.43 -21.16 -2.25
N GLY A 20 -11.30 -21.11 -3.26
CA GLY A 20 -11.10 -21.82 -4.53
C GLY A 20 -9.87 -21.34 -5.29
N MET A 21 -9.59 -20.04 -5.23
CA MET A 21 -8.44 -19.42 -5.90
C MET A 21 -7.19 -19.33 -5.02
N LYS A 22 -7.25 -19.79 -3.75
CA LYS A 22 -6.15 -19.74 -2.77
C LYS A 22 -5.55 -18.34 -2.61
N ILE A 23 -6.40 -17.32 -2.56
CA ILE A 23 -5.96 -15.91 -2.52
C ILE A 23 -5.23 -15.59 -1.22
N ARG A 24 -5.64 -16.18 -0.09
CA ARG A 24 -5.01 -15.89 1.21
C ARG A 24 -3.57 -16.37 1.24
N GLU A 25 -3.33 -17.56 0.71
CA GLU A 25 -2.01 -18.17 0.56
C GLU A 25 -1.17 -17.37 -0.44
N ALA A 26 -1.74 -17.01 -1.60
CA ALA A 26 -1.07 -16.19 -2.59
C ALA A 26 -0.61 -14.85 -2.00
N TYR A 27 -1.44 -14.20 -1.16
CA TYR A 27 -1.06 -12.94 -0.52
C TYR A 27 0.01 -13.10 0.57
N GLN A 28 0.12 -14.27 1.23
CA GLN A 28 1.22 -14.48 2.20
C GLN A 28 2.59 -14.51 1.53
N ILE A 29 2.68 -14.92 0.26
CA ILE A 29 3.94 -14.93 -0.50
C ILE A 29 4.54 -13.52 -0.58
N HIS A 30 3.68 -12.49 -0.59
CA HIS A 30 4.08 -11.10 -0.72
C HIS A 30 4.28 -10.37 0.62
N GLY A 31 4.58 -11.12 1.69
CA GLY A 31 4.79 -10.55 3.02
C GLY A 31 5.93 -9.52 3.06
N THR A 32 6.96 -9.70 2.23
CA THR A 32 8.09 -8.76 2.12
C THR A 32 7.64 -7.40 1.60
N GLU A 33 6.87 -7.37 0.51
CA GLU A 33 6.36 -6.13 -0.08
C GLU A 33 5.42 -5.39 0.88
N VAL A 34 4.64 -6.15 1.67
CA VAL A 34 3.80 -5.57 2.73
C VAL A 34 4.65 -5.00 3.86
N LEU A 35 5.70 -5.70 4.29
CA LEU A 35 6.62 -5.22 5.33
C LEU A 35 7.30 -3.93 4.89
N GLU A 36 7.85 -3.89 3.68
CA GLU A 36 8.48 -2.70 3.12
C GLU A 36 7.52 -1.50 3.09
N LEU A 37 6.25 -1.72 2.74
CA LEU A 37 5.24 -0.66 2.74
C LEU A 37 5.00 -0.11 4.16
N ILE A 38 4.87 -0.99 5.15
CA ILE A 38 4.67 -0.60 6.55
C ILE A 38 5.88 0.15 7.08
N GLU A 39 7.09 -0.36 6.82
CA GLU A 39 8.34 0.27 7.22
C GLU A 39 8.48 1.67 6.59
N LYS A 40 8.18 1.82 5.29
CA LYS A 40 8.13 3.14 4.62
C LYS A 40 7.12 4.07 5.27
N GLN A 41 5.95 3.56 5.65
CA GLN A 41 4.91 4.37 6.29
C GLN A 41 5.35 4.85 7.68
N GLN A 42 6.01 4.01 8.45
CA GLN A 42 6.55 4.36 9.78
C GLN A 42 7.74 5.33 9.68
N MET A 43 8.62 5.09 8.72
CA MET A 43 9.78 5.94 8.45
C MET A 43 9.35 7.34 7.99
N TYR A 44 8.33 7.43 7.12
CA TYR A 44 7.76 8.69 6.62
C TYR A 44 6.93 9.47 7.66
N ASN A 45 7.46 9.58 8.87
CA ASN A 45 7.02 10.51 9.91
C ASN A 45 7.44 11.96 9.56
N SER A 46 7.03 12.91 10.40
CA SER A 46 7.22 14.36 10.17
C SER A 46 8.68 14.76 9.92
N THR A 47 9.65 14.06 10.51
CA THR A 47 11.07 14.40 10.41
C THR A 47 11.64 14.04 9.03
N GLN A 48 11.39 12.83 8.52
CA GLN A 48 11.84 12.45 7.18
C GLN A 48 11.14 13.26 6.07
N LYS A 49 9.88 13.67 6.27
CA LYS A 49 9.21 14.61 5.37
C LYS A 49 9.98 15.92 5.24
N GLN A 50 10.48 16.45 6.36
CA GLN A 50 11.26 17.68 6.36
C GLN A 50 12.62 17.48 5.69
N GLU A 51 13.27 16.34 5.91
CA GLU A 51 14.54 16.01 5.23
C GLU A 51 14.38 15.88 3.72
N ILE A 52 13.35 15.17 3.26
CA ILE A 52 13.06 15.05 1.82
C ILE A 52 12.73 16.43 1.22
N LYS A 53 11.94 17.26 1.92
CA LYS A 53 11.68 18.65 1.52
C LYS A 53 12.95 19.50 1.47
N ALA A 54 13.87 19.30 2.41
CA ALA A 54 15.13 20.05 2.45
C ALA A 54 16.06 19.64 1.30
N LEU A 55 16.20 18.34 1.05
CA LEU A 55 16.97 17.79 -0.08
C LEU A 55 16.39 18.21 -1.43
N LEU A 56 15.07 18.26 -1.53
CA LEU A 56 14.34 18.62 -2.75
C LEU A 56 13.82 20.06 -2.71
N SER A 57 14.41 20.92 -1.88
CA SER A 57 13.95 22.30 -1.65
C SER A 57 13.94 23.14 -2.93
N GLN A 58 14.84 22.86 -3.87
CA GLN A 58 14.87 23.51 -5.18
C GLN A 58 13.71 23.11 -6.09
N ALA A 59 13.06 21.98 -5.83
CA ALA A 59 11.99 21.43 -6.66
C ALA A 59 10.58 21.87 -6.21
N ASN A 60 10.44 22.63 -5.11
CA ASN A 60 9.15 23.14 -4.59
C ASN A 60 8.03 22.09 -4.53
N LEU A 61 8.37 20.86 -4.15
CA LEU A 61 7.42 19.74 -4.15
C LEU A 61 6.37 19.87 -3.03
N THR A 62 5.13 19.59 -3.39
CA THR A 62 4.02 19.46 -2.45
C THR A 62 4.10 18.15 -1.66
N ASP A 63 3.45 18.09 -0.49
CA ASP A 63 3.35 16.87 0.32
C ASP A 63 2.75 15.69 -0.45
N SER A 64 1.86 15.97 -1.42
CA SER A 64 1.26 14.97 -2.30
C SER A 64 2.29 14.39 -3.27
N GLU A 65 3.15 15.21 -3.85
CA GLU A 65 4.21 14.76 -4.74
C GLU A 65 5.27 13.95 -4.01
N ILE A 66 5.68 14.41 -2.82
CA ILE A 66 6.62 13.65 -1.98
C ILE A 66 6.01 12.31 -1.59
N LYS A 67 4.72 12.27 -1.23
CA LYS A 67 4.00 11.03 -0.96
C LYS A 67 4.02 10.09 -2.18
N LYS A 68 3.80 10.60 -3.40
CA LYS A 68 3.88 9.81 -4.63
C LYS A 68 5.28 9.27 -4.91
N ILE A 69 6.32 9.99 -4.53
CA ILE A 69 7.72 9.52 -4.65
C ILE A 69 7.96 8.34 -3.70
N VAL A 70 7.48 8.42 -2.46
CA VAL A 70 7.71 7.38 -1.43
C VAL A 70 6.84 6.14 -1.64
N PHE A 71 5.56 6.32 -1.94
CA PHE A 71 4.56 5.24 -1.99
C PHE A 71 4.06 4.90 -3.39
N GLY A 72 4.51 5.63 -4.42
CA GLY A 72 3.94 5.55 -5.77
C GLY A 72 2.61 6.31 -5.89
N PRO A 73 2.02 6.41 -7.10
CA PRO A 73 0.71 7.04 -7.28
C PRO A 73 -0.40 6.22 -6.60
N GLU A 74 -1.49 6.90 -6.25
CA GLU A 74 -2.70 6.23 -5.78
C GLU A 74 -3.19 5.18 -6.80
N ILE A 75 -3.55 4.00 -6.32
CA ILE A 75 -4.07 2.91 -7.16
C ILE A 75 -5.57 3.10 -7.34
N THR A 76 -5.96 3.59 -8.51
CA THR A 76 -7.37 3.75 -8.90
C THR A 76 -8.04 2.39 -9.15
N THR A 77 -9.38 2.36 -9.22
CA THR A 77 -10.15 1.15 -9.53
C THR A 77 -9.76 0.54 -10.88
N GLU A 78 -9.47 1.37 -11.89
CA GLU A 78 -8.96 0.89 -13.18
C GLU A 78 -7.50 0.43 -13.09
N GLY A 79 -6.65 1.17 -12.36
CA GLY A 79 -5.26 0.79 -12.14
C GLY A 79 -5.11 -0.53 -11.37
N MET A 80 -6.08 -0.87 -10.54
CA MET A 80 -6.13 -2.13 -9.80
C MET A 80 -6.19 -3.36 -10.73
N LYS A 81 -6.82 -3.23 -11.91
CA LYS A 81 -7.01 -4.34 -12.86
C LYS A 81 -5.74 -4.66 -13.65
N THR A 82 -4.85 -3.68 -13.81
CA THR A 82 -3.67 -3.79 -14.67
C THR A 82 -2.37 -3.94 -13.88
N LYS A 83 -2.40 -3.73 -12.56
CA LYS A 83 -1.24 -3.91 -11.68
C LYS A 83 -1.28 -5.28 -11.00
N PRO A 84 -0.14 -6.01 -10.98
CA PRO A 84 0.03 -7.14 -10.06
C PRO A 84 -0.29 -6.70 -8.64
N LEU A 85 -1.05 -7.52 -7.90
CA LEU A 85 -1.46 -7.24 -6.52
C LEU A 85 -2.22 -5.91 -6.33
N GLY A 86 -2.78 -5.35 -7.41
CA GLY A 86 -3.40 -4.02 -7.36
C GLY A 86 -4.46 -3.89 -6.26
N LYS A 87 -5.26 -4.94 -6.05
CA LYS A 87 -6.28 -4.96 -4.98
C LYS A 87 -5.65 -4.93 -3.59
N LEU A 88 -4.69 -5.81 -3.33
CA LEU A 88 -3.96 -5.89 -2.07
C LEU A 88 -3.30 -4.55 -1.73
N MET A 89 -2.53 -3.99 -2.66
CA MET A 89 -1.80 -2.75 -2.42
C MET A 89 -2.73 -1.54 -2.21
N ARG A 90 -3.85 -1.48 -2.96
CA ARG A 90 -4.85 -0.43 -2.77
C ARG A 90 -5.49 -0.50 -1.38
N ASP A 91 -5.87 -1.69 -0.94
CA ASP A 91 -6.49 -1.89 0.37
C ASP A 91 -5.50 -1.58 1.50
N LEU A 92 -4.23 -1.98 1.37
CA LEU A 92 -3.17 -1.63 2.33
C LEU A 92 -2.88 -0.13 2.38
N HIS A 93 -2.85 0.56 1.23
CA HIS A 93 -2.69 2.01 1.19
C HIS A 93 -3.81 2.73 1.96
N LYS A 94 -5.03 2.19 1.90
CA LYS A 94 -6.18 2.70 2.65
C LYS A 94 -6.04 2.40 4.15
N GLU A 95 -5.72 1.15 4.51
CA GLU A 95 -5.58 0.71 5.90
C GLU A 95 -4.48 1.49 6.65
N LEU A 96 -3.35 1.72 5.98
CA LEU A 96 -2.22 2.48 6.50
C LEU A 96 -2.41 4.00 6.41
N LYS A 97 -3.59 4.47 5.96
CA LYS A 97 -3.96 5.89 5.79
C LYS A 97 -2.97 6.68 4.93
N ILE A 98 -2.38 6.01 3.93
CA ILE A 98 -1.47 6.66 2.98
C ILE A 98 -2.29 7.51 2.00
N TYR A 99 -3.37 6.96 1.47
CA TYR A 99 -4.35 7.67 0.63
C TYR A 99 -5.75 7.57 1.24
N ASN A 100 -6.49 8.69 1.24
CA ASN A 100 -7.90 8.71 1.61
C ASN A 100 -8.70 8.30 0.37
N ILE A 101 -8.94 7.00 0.23
CA ILE A 101 -9.62 6.45 -0.94
C ILE A 101 -11.12 6.36 -0.66
N ASP A 102 -11.89 7.27 -1.25
CA ASP A 102 -13.36 7.26 -1.18
C ASP A 102 -13.95 6.03 -1.89
N VAL A 103 -15.08 5.56 -1.38
CA VAL A 103 -15.80 4.33 -1.80
C VAL A 103 -16.78 4.65 -2.90
#